data_AF-A0A198A6U1-F1
#
_entry.id   AF-A0A198A6U1-F1
#
_cell.length_a   1.000
_cell.length_b   1.000
_cell.length_c   1.000
_cell.angle_alpha   90.00
_cell.angle_beta   90.00
_cell.angle_gamma   90.00
#
_symmetry.space_group_name_H-M   'P 1'
#
loop_
_entity.id
_entity.type
_entity.pdbx_description
1 polymer ?
#
loop_
_entity_poly.entity_id
_entity_poly.type
_entity_poly.pdbx_seq_one_letter_code
_entity_poly.pdbx_strand_id
1 'polypeptide(L)'
;MPTVQLDEKKNVTIFEDQLVATEKRPWFGSMPSQLAEDFSFVVMGDRCGMATEGVFEKALDMVKDLKPDFVLAVGDLIEGYWNNAADTHQEWDEIDGKIAAMGLPFFPVIGNHDYSNATMAEVWRERKGLDYYAFRVGDSLFLSLNTEKTPDEFSDTFIDIIKRVTADVKRVPERSNEYMSAFINELKEGLSPEELQGFGKIKLSLGEEQLAYFRRVLANNADAKWTFVNMHKPGWKSESSEYQELIQMLGDRPYTIFAGHLHAMEYSRVGHAEFIQLGRTGGLAHGDGSNPGDENVVLWVTMRGGVPTYRVIHLDGVNELTSYQPHQHVHGESI
;
A
#
# COMPACT_ATOMS: atom_id res chain seq x y z
N MET A 1 -12.90 41.38 30.80
CA MET A 1 -12.34 40.91 29.51
C MET A 1 -12.56 39.40 29.46
N PRO A 2 -13.20 38.83 28.43
CA PRO A 2 -13.34 37.39 28.32
C PRO A 2 -11.98 36.82 27.95
N THR A 3 -11.49 35.90 28.78
CA THR A 3 -10.27 35.12 28.55
C THR A 3 -10.48 34.27 27.29
N VAL A 4 -9.69 34.54 26.25
CA VAL A 4 -9.63 33.71 25.04
C VAL A 4 -9.09 32.34 25.44
N GLN A 5 -9.80 31.29 25.07
CA GLN A 5 -9.36 29.91 25.24
C GLN A 5 -8.22 29.65 24.24
N LEU A 6 -6.99 29.90 24.69
CA LEU A 6 -5.76 29.50 24.01
C LEU A 6 -5.44 28.07 24.44
N ASP A 7 -5.97 27.11 23.71
CA ASP A 7 -5.33 25.81 23.51
C ASP A 7 -5.93 25.17 22.25
N GLU A 8 -5.19 25.24 21.14
CA GLU A 8 -5.51 24.50 19.93
C GLU A 8 -5.38 23.01 20.25
N LYS A 9 -6.52 22.36 20.50
CA LYS A 9 -6.56 20.91 20.70
C LYS A 9 -5.98 20.23 19.45
N LYS A 10 -4.95 19.41 19.63
CA LYS A 10 -4.43 18.50 18.60
C LYS A 10 -5.61 17.76 17.94
N ASN A 11 -5.69 17.79 16.61
CA ASN A 11 -6.69 17.01 15.86
C ASN A 11 -6.06 15.84 15.10
N VAL A 12 -4.74 15.64 15.23
CA VAL A 12 -4.05 14.44 14.81
C VAL A 12 -3.62 13.63 16.03
N THR A 13 -3.98 12.35 16.06
CA THR A 13 -3.64 11.42 17.14
C THR A 13 -3.13 10.12 16.56
N ILE A 14 -1.93 9.70 16.93
CA ILE A 14 -1.40 8.36 16.64
C ILE A 14 -1.71 7.48 17.85
N PHE A 15 -2.31 6.32 17.62
CA PHE A 15 -2.61 5.36 18.68
C PHE A 15 -1.41 4.41 18.84
N GLU A 16 -0.91 4.31 20.06
CA GLU A 16 0.14 3.36 20.41
C GLU A 16 -0.46 2.10 21.01
N ASP A 17 0.01 0.94 20.59
CA ASP A 17 -0.31 -0.30 21.28
C ASP A 17 0.58 -0.41 22.53
N GLN A 18 -0.01 -0.26 23.71
CA GLN A 18 0.71 -0.32 24.99
C GLN A 18 1.38 -1.68 25.25
N LEU A 19 1.03 -2.70 24.47
CA LEU A 19 1.66 -4.03 24.53
C LEU A 19 3.00 -4.09 23.77
N VAL A 20 3.28 -3.12 22.89
CA VAL A 20 4.52 -3.09 22.10
C VAL A 20 5.44 -1.98 22.61
N ALA A 21 6.49 -2.36 23.32
CA ALA A 21 7.51 -1.44 23.82
C ALA A 21 8.57 -1.16 22.73
N THR A 22 8.35 -0.12 21.91
CA THR A 22 9.31 0.32 20.89
C THR A 22 9.20 1.82 20.62
N GLU A 23 10.35 2.46 20.34
CA GLU A 23 10.44 3.84 19.84
C GLU A 23 10.48 3.90 18.30
N LYS A 24 10.59 2.74 17.64
CA LYS A 24 10.64 2.64 16.18
C LYS A 24 9.23 2.75 15.61
N ARG A 25 9.12 3.30 14.39
CA ARG A 25 7.84 3.48 13.70
C ARG A 25 7.95 3.00 12.25
N PRO A 26 6.90 2.34 11.70
CA PRO A 26 6.90 1.88 10.32
C PRO A 26 6.76 3.03 9.30
N TRP A 27 6.24 4.17 9.73
CA TRP A 27 6.03 5.34 8.88
C TRP A 27 7.21 6.31 8.89
N PHE A 28 7.24 7.16 7.86
CA PHE A 28 8.24 8.22 7.69
C PHE A 28 7.64 9.58 8.00
N GLY A 29 8.52 10.54 8.30
CA GLY A 29 8.14 11.91 8.57
C GLY A 29 7.36 12.07 9.87
N SER A 30 6.74 13.22 10.04
CA SER A 30 5.89 13.52 11.18
C SER A 30 4.62 14.19 10.69
N MET A 31 3.48 13.70 11.14
CA MET A 31 2.22 14.39 10.89
C MET A 31 2.22 15.75 11.59
N PRO A 32 1.69 16.80 10.94
CA PRO A 32 1.37 18.04 11.63
C PRO A 32 0.48 17.75 12.85
N SER A 33 0.69 18.45 13.96
CA SER A 33 -0.19 18.32 15.14
C SER A 33 -1.62 18.77 14.87
N GLN A 34 -1.80 19.54 13.80
CA GLN A 34 -3.08 20.03 13.32
C GLN A 34 -3.12 19.94 11.78
N LEU A 35 -4.20 19.37 11.26
CA LEU A 35 -4.58 19.46 9.86
C LEU A 35 -5.88 20.27 9.72
N ALA A 36 -6.09 20.84 8.54
CA ALA A 36 -7.38 21.46 8.21
C ALA A 36 -8.51 20.41 8.23
N GLU A 37 -9.75 20.86 8.39
CA GLU A 37 -10.92 19.97 8.32
C GLU A 37 -11.01 19.28 6.95
N ASP A 38 -10.71 20.04 5.90
CA ASP A 38 -10.49 19.52 4.55
C ASP A 38 -8.99 19.25 4.37
N PHE A 39 -8.64 18.03 4.01
CA PHE A 39 -7.27 17.59 3.78
C PHE A 39 -7.22 16.59 2.62
N SER A 40 -6.01 16.33 2.12
CA SER A 40 -5.77 15.40 1.02
C SER A 40 -4.66 14.42 1.34
N PHE A 41 -4.80 13.20 0.86
CA PHE A 41 -3.76 12.19 0.95
C PHE A 41 -3.70 11.37 -0.33
N VAL A 42 -2.56 10.73 -0.56
CA VAL A 42 -2.38 9.80 -1.69
C VAL A 42 -2.33 8.38 -1.18
N VAL A 43 -2.90 7.43 -1.90
CA VAL A 43 -2.69 5.99 -1.70
C VAL A 43 -1.87 5.45 -2.87
N MET A 44 -0.69 4.92 -2.57
CA MET A 44 0.20 4.27 -3.52
C MET A 44 -0.06 2.77 -3.55
N GLY A 45 -0.02 2.20 -4.74
CA GLY A 45 -0.17 0.78 -5.03
C GLY A 45 1.12 -0.01 -4.86
N ASP A 46 1.10 -1.25 -5.34
CA ASP A 46 2.23 -2.18 -5.23
C ASP A 46 3.45 -1.70 -6.05
N ARG A 47 4.61 -1.60 -5.39
CA ARG A 47 5.86 -1.24 -6.06
C ARG A 47 6.55 -2.47 -6.66
N CYS A 48 6.51 -3.58 -5.93
CA CYS A 48 7.28 -4.79 -6.23
C CYS A 48 6.39 -5.90 -6.77
N GLY A 49 6.95 -7.11 -6.85
CA GLY A 49 6.47 -8.14 -7.76
C GLY A 49 7.04 -7.90 -9.15
N MET A 50 8.38 -7.85 -9.23
CA MET A 50 9.16 -7.52 -10.43
C MET A 50 9.03 -6.06 -10.85
N ALA A 51 9.54 -5.17 -10.00
CA ALA A 51 9.43 -3.73 -10.15
C ALA A 51 9.99 -3.21 -11.50
N THR A 52 9.25 -2.28 -12.09
CA THR A 52 9.63 -1.48 -13.25
C THR A 52 10.44 -0.27 -12.79
N GLU A 53 11.70 -0.19 -13.21
CA GLU A 53 12.62 0.88 -12.80
C GLU A 53 12.07 2.28 -13.14
N GLY A 54 12.16 3.21 -12.18
CA GLY A 54 11.82 4.63 -12.36
C GLY A 54 10.33 4.98 -12.22
N VAL A 55 9.42 4.01 -12.21
CA VAL A 55 7.98 4.28 -12.08
C VAL A 55 7.63 4.73 -10.66
N PHE A 56 8.16 4.05 -9.65
CA PHE A 56 7.91 4.41 -8.26
C PHE A 56 8.56 5.76 -7.91
N GLU A 57 9.77 6.01 -8.39
CA GLU A 57 10.47 7.28 -8.23
C GLU A 57 9.70 8.43 -8.89
N LYS A 58 9.20 8.22 -10.12
CA LYS A 58 8.29 9.18 -10.78
C LYS A 58 7.07 9.48 -9.92
N ALA A 59 6.47 8.46 -9.30
CA ALA A 59 5.32 8.65 -8.42
C ALA A 59 5.70 9.45 -7.16
N LEU A 60 6.83 9.14 -6.52
CA LEU A 60 7.34 9.89 -5.36
C LEU A 60 7.58 11.37 -5.71
N ASP A 61 8.23 11.66 -6.83
CA ASP A 61 8.52 13.02 -7.27
C ASP A 61 7.23 13.80 -7.57
N MET A 62 6.30 13.19 -8.30
CA MET A 62 4.98 13.81 -8.54
C MET A 62 4.22 14.08 -7.24
N VAL A 63 4.16 13.09 -6.34
CA VAL A 63 3.46 13.23 -5.05
C VAL A 63 4.10 14.32 -4.19
N LYS A 64 5.43 14.40 -4.17
CA LYS A 64 6.18 15.47 -3.51
C LYS A 64 5.79 16.85 -4.04
N ASP A 65 5.62 17.00 -5.34
CA ASP A 65 5.26 18.28 -5.97
C ASP A 65 3.80 18.67 -5.73
N LEU A 66 2.89 17.68 -5.72
CA LEU A 66 1.47 17.90 -5.42
C LEU A 66 1.20 18.18 -3.94
N LYS A 67 2.13 17.78 -3.05
CA LYS A 67 2.10 18.06 -1.60
C LYS A 67 0.79 17.68 -0.90
N PRO A 68 0.35 16.41 -0.94
CA PRO A 68 -0.70 15.96 -0.05
C PRO A 68 -0.26 16.08 1.42
N ASP A 69 -1.21 16.05 2.34
CA ASP A 69 -0.94 16.13 3.79
C ASP A 69 -0.19 14.88 4.31
N PHE A 70 -0.45 13.72 3.69
CA PHE A 70 0.28 12.48 3.92
C PHE A 70 0.08 11.47 2.76
N VAL A 71 0.82 10.38 2.81
CA VAL A 71 0.76 9.28 1.85
C VAL A 71 0.50 7.97 2.59
N LEU A 72 -0.40 7.14 2.06
CA LEU A 72 -0.56 5.74 2.42
C LEU A 72 0.06 4.87 1.33
N ALA A 73 0.60 3.70 1.68
CA ALA A 73 1.00 2.68 0.71
C ALA A 73 0.46 1.32 1.12
N VAL A 74 0.04 0.52 0.14
CA VAL A 74 -0.62 -0.79 0.35
C VAL A 74 0.36 -1.97 0.48
N GLY A 75 1.66 -1.72 0.64
CA GLY A 75 2.69 -2.77 0.82
C GLY A 75 3.38 -3.18 -0.47
N ASP A 76 4.17 -4.26 -0.39
CA ASP A 76 5.06 -4.76 -1.43
C ASP A 76 6.00 -3.66 -1.95
N LEU A 77 6.77 -3.10 -1.01
CA LEU A 77 7.72 -2.01 -1.25
C LEU A 77 9.11 -2.52 -1.62
N ILE A 78 9.45 -3.76 -1.25
CA ILE A 78 10.71 -4.43 -1.62
C ILE A 78 10.42 -5.72 -2.42
N GLU A 79 11.35 -6.19 -3.25
CA GLU A 79 11.16 -7.46 -3.97
C GLU A 79 11.13 -8.65 -3.04
N GLY A 80 11.78 -8.55 -1.88
CA GLY A 80 11.57 -9.50 -0.80
C GLY A 80 12.05 -10.91 -1.12
N TYR A 81 11.46 -11.91 -0.47
CA TYR A 81 11.86 -13.33 -0.58
C TYR A 81 13.35 -13.57 -0.32
N TRP A 82 13.93 -12.84 0.64
CA TRP A 82 15.31 -13.03 1.05
C TRP A 82 15.38 -14.06 2.19
N ASN A 83 16.30 -15.02 2.08
CA ASN A 83 16.56 -15.99 3.13
C ASN A 83 17.62 -15.50 4.14
N ASN A 84 18.22 -14.33 3.91
CA ASN A 84 19.21 -13.75 4.81
C ASN A 84 18.88 -12.28 5.14
N ALA A 85 19.25 -11.88 6.36
CA ALA A 85 18.97 -10.54 6.85
C ALA A 85 19.75 -9.45 6.10
N ALA A 86 20.97 -9.73 5.63
CA ALA A 86 21.81 -8.72 4.99
C ALA A 86 21.19 -8.18 3.69
N ASP A 87 20.72 -9.07 2.80
CA ASP A 87 20.05 -8.67 1.57
C ASP A 87 18.71 -7.97 1.87
N THR A 88 17.97 -8.46 2.88
CA THR A 88 16.74 -7.82 3.35
C THR A 88 17.00 -6.38 3.83
N HIS A 89 18.04 -6.16 4.62
CA HIS A 89 18.43 -4.83 5.08
C HIS A 89 18.87 -3.93 3.93
N GLN A 90 19.66 -4.44 2.99
CA GLN A 90 20.14 -3.67 1.84
C GLN A 90 18.97 -3.13 1.01
N GLU A 91 17.97 -3.97 0.73
CA GLU A 91 16.81 -3.54 -0.05
C GLU A 91 15.93 -2.54 0.71
N TRP A 92 15.75 -2.75 2.02
CA TRP A 92 15.07 -1.77 2.87
C TRP A 92 15.82 -0.43 2.96
N ASP A 93 17.16 -0.43 3.04
CA ASP A 93 17.96 0.80 3.09
C ASP A 93 17.80 1.62 1.81
N GLU A 94 17.74 0.96 0.65
CA GLU A 94 17.49 1.62 -0.63
C GLU A 94 16.11 2.30 -0.66
N ILE A 95 15.04 1.54 -0.36
CA ILE A 95 13.68 2.06 -0.48
C ILE A 95 13.35 3.07 0.62
N ASP A 96 13.85 2.87 1.83
CA ASP A 96 13.71 3.81 2.94
C ASP A 96 14.36 5.14 2.59
N GLY A 97 15.54 5.12 1.93
CA GLY A 97 16.23 6.31 1.47
C GLY A 97 15.40 7.10 0.44
N LYS A 98 14.79 6.41 -0.52
CA LYS A 98 13.92 7.02 -1.55
C LYS A 98 12.66 7.64 -0.93
N ILE A 99 11.97 6.90 -0.05
CA ILE A 99 10.77 7.39 0.64
C ILE A 99 11.11 8.59 1.54
N ALA A 100 12.22 8.53 2.30
CA ALA A 100 12.64 9.63 3.15
C ALA A 100 12.97 10.91 2.35
N ALA A 101 13.56 10.77 1.16
CA ALA A 101 13.90 11.91 0.28
C ALA A 101 12.66 12.65 -0.29
N MET A 102 11.48 12.00 -0.31
CA MET A 102 10.21 12.64 -0.64
C MET A 102 9.87 13.75 0.37
N GLY A 103 10.18 13.53 1.66
CA GLY A 103 10.00 14.52 2.72
C GLY A 103 8.56 14.74 3.20
N LEU A 104 7.63 13.85 2.83
CA LEU A 104 6.23 13.88 3.30
C LEU A 104 5.97 12.74 4.29
N PRO A 105 4.97 12.87 5.19
CA PRO A 105 4.53 11.75 6.02
C PRO A 105 4.07 10.56 5.16
N PHE A 106 4.64 9.39 5.40
CA PHE A 106 4.40 8.20 4.56
C PHE A 106 4.09 6.98 5.44
N PHE A 107 2.92 6.39 5.28
CA PHE A 107 2.34 5.36 6.14
C PHE A 107 2.14 4.05 5.35
N PRO A 108 3.12 3.14 5.38
CA PRO A 108 3.02 1.86 4.68
C PRO A 108 2.30 0.81 5.51
N VAL A 109 1.72 -0.19 4.83
CA VAL A 109 1.42 -1.50 5.41
C VAL A 109 2.38 -2.55 4.87
N ILE A 110 2.34 -3.72 5.49
CA ILE A 110 3.17 -4.86 5.15
C ILE A 110 2.50 -5.65 4.02
N GLY A 111 3.24 -5.92 2.95
CA GLY A 111 2.86 -6.90 1.92
C GLY A 111 3.60 -8.24 2.02
N ASN A 112 3.22 -9.21 1.17
CA ASN A 112 3.83 -10.54 1.21
C ASN A 112 5.29 -10.53 0.76
N HIS A 113 5.69 -9.62 -0.14
CA HIS A 113 7.10 -9.45 -0.47
C HIS A 113 7.88 -8.89 0.72
N ASP A 114 7.30 -7.93 1.46
CA ASP A 114 7.95 -7.26 2.59
C ASP A 114 8.24 -8.19 3.79
N TYR A 115 7.49 -9.30 3.89
CA TYR A 115 7.34 -10.09 5.12
C TYR A 115 7.31 -11.60 4.88
N SER A 116 7.84 -12.06 3.74
CA SER A 116 7.62 -13.42 3.20
C SER A 116 8.03 -14.61 4.08
N ASN A 117 8.90 -14.41 5.07
CA ASN A 117 9.38 -15.47 5.96
C ASN A 117 9.78 -14.93 7.34
N ALA A 118 10.14 -15.81 8.27
CA ALA A 118 10.55 -15.43 9.62
C ALA A 118 11.73 -14.43 9.66
N THR A 119 12.74 -14.61 8.80
CA THR A 119 13.90 -13.70 8.71
C THR A 119 13.47 -12.29 8.32
N MET A 120 12.61 -12.17 7.31
CA MET A 120 12.12 -10.88 6.84
C MET A 120 11.19 -10.21 7.86
N ALA A 121 10.34 -11.00 8.53
CA ALA A 121 9.51 -10.51 9.62
C ALA A 121 10.36 -9.99 10.81
N GLU A 122 11.48 -10.65 11.13
CA GLU A 122 12.43 -10.20 12.14
C GLU A 122 13.09 -8.87 11.73
N VAL A 123 13.57 -8.77 10.48
CA VAL A 123 14.16 -7.52 9.95
C VAL A 123 13.14 -6.38 9.95
N TRP A 124 11.88 -6.64 9.58
CA TRP A 124 10.82 -5.63 9.67
C TRP A 124 10.66 -5.14 11.10
N ARG A 125 10.45 -6.04 12.07
CA ARG A 125 10.24 -5.66 13.49
C ARG A 125 11.47 -4.96 14.07
N GLU A 126 12.66 -5.41 13.70
CA GLU A 126 13.90 -4.73 14.05
C GLU A 126 13.89 -3.29 13.51
N ARG A 127 13.53 -3.05 12.26
CA ARG A 127 13.63 -1.70 11.66
C ARG A 127 12.48 -0.78 12.03
N LYS A 128 11.26 -1.32 12.05
CA LYS A 128 10.00 -0.57 12.04
C LYS A 128 9.21 -0.70 13.34
N GLY A 129 9.50 -1.72 14.16
CA GLY A 129 8.92 -1.93 15.49
C GLY A 129 7.49 -2.46 15.51
N LEU A 130 6.58 -1.81 14.78
CA LEU A 130 5.15 -2.13 14.75
C LEU A 130 4.79 -2.87 13.46
N ASP A 131 3.99 -3.94 13.58
CA ASP A 131 3.42 -4.65 12.43
C ASP A 131 2.10 -4.00 11.97
N TYR A 132 1.39 -3.34 12.88
CA TYR A 132 0.11 -2.66 12.64
C TYR A 132 0.01 -1.40 13.50
N TYR A 133 -0.82 -0.46 13.08
CA TYR A 133 -1.01 0.80 13.80
C TYR A 133 -2.31 1.48 13.40
N ALA A 134 -2.69 2.53 14.13
CA ALA A 134 -3.82 3.37 13.78
C ALA A 134 -3.51 4.83 14.08
N PHE A 135 -4.17 5.73 13.37
CA PHE A 135 -4.14 7.15 13.66
C PHE A 135 -5.46 7.81 13.30
N ARG A 136 -5.71 8.99 13.83
CA ARG A 136 -6.90 9.80 13.57
C ARG A 136 -6.48 11.18 13.11
N VAL A 137 -7.19 11.69 12.09
CA VAL A 137 -7.08 13.06 11.58
C VAL A 137 -8.48 13.67 11.58
N GLY A 138 -8.73 14.62 12.47
CA GLY A 138 -10.05 15.20 12.66
C GLY A 138 -11.10 14.13 12.94
N ASP A 139 -12.11 14.03 12.06
CA ASP A 139 -13.18 13.04 12.15
C ASP A 139 -12.90 11.75 11.37
N SER A 140 -11.69 11.59 10.82
CA SER A 140 -11.30 10.42 10.02
C SER A 140 -10.37 9.51 10.80
N LEU A 141 -10.74 8.23 10.93
CA LEU A 141 -9.94 7.19 11.57
C LEU A 141 -9.23 6.36 10.51
N PHE A 142 -7.95 6.03 10.71
CA PHE A 142 -7.14 5.23 9.81
C PHE A 142 -6.58 4.02 10.56
N LEU A 143 -6.84 2.83 10.04
CA LEU A 143 -6.32 1.56 10.53
C LEU A 143 -5.35 1.01 9.48
N SER A 144 -4.10 0.73 9.86
CA SER A 144 -3.08 0.12 8.99
C SER A 144 -2.79 -1.29 9.49
N LEU A 145 -3.17 -2.29 8.70
CA LEU A 145 -3.17 -3.71 9.09
C LEU A 145 -1.98 -4.46 8.50
N ASN A 146 -1.57 -5.52 9.19
CA ASN A 146 -0.75 -6.59 8.65
C ASN A 146 -1.62 -7.79 8.27
N THR A 147 -1.59 -8.21 7.00
CA THR A 147 -2.29 -9.42 6.49
C THR A 147 -1.41 -10.68 6.47
N GLU A 148 -0.14 -10.53 6.83
CA GLU A 148 0.93 -11.55 6.78
C GLU A 148 1.34 -12.03 8.18
N LYS A 149 0.44 -11.98 9.19
CA LYS A 149 0.80 -12.31 10.59
C LYS A 149 1.54 -13.66 10.72
N THR A 150 1.17 -14.63 9.89
CA THR A 150 1.93 -15.85 9.67
C THR A 150 2.44 -15.84 8.24
N PRO A 151 3.72 -15.50 8.01
CA PRO A 151 4.32 -15.51 6.68
C PRO A 151 4.13 -16.85 5.97
N ASP A 152 3.87 -16.81 4.68
CA ASP A 152 3.86 -18.00 3.85
C ASP A 152 5.30 -18.35 3.44
N GLU A 153 5.94 -19.26 4.19
CA GLU A 153 7.28 -19.73 3.85
C GLU A 153 7.22 -20.64 2.62
N PHE A 154 7.85 -20.18 1.53
CA PHE A 154 7.97 -20.92 0.29
C PHE A 154 9.24 -21.77 0.25
N SER A 155 9.25 -22.80 -0.60
CA SER A 155 10.43 -23.66 -0.79
C SER A 155 11.59 -22.91 -1.47
N ASP A 156 12.84 -23.33 -1.21
CA ASP A 156 14.03 -22.73 -1.84
C ASP A 156 13.94 -22.77 -3.37
N THR A 157 13.43 -23.87 -3.94
CA THR A 157 13.22 -23.99 -5.39
C THR A 157 12.26 -22.93 -5.93
N PHE A 158 11.18 -22.65 -5.21
CA PHE A 158 10.23 -21.61 -5.61
C PHE A 158 10.86 -20.21 -5.51
N ILE A 159 11.59 -19.94 -4.44
CA ILE A 159 12.29 -18.67 -4.24
C ILE A 159 13.32 -18.45 -5.35
N ASP A 160 14.11 -19.45 -5.69
CA ASP A 160 15.10 -19.40 -6.77
C ASP A 160 14.45 -19.06 -8.12
N ILE A 161 13.30 -19.65 -8.43
CA ILE A 161 12.53 -19.36 -9.63
C ILE A 161 12.10 -17.89 -9.65
N ILE A 162 11.47 -17.39 -8.57
CA ILE A 162 11.03 -15.99 -8.48
C ILE A 162 12.21 -15.04 -8.64
N LYS A 163 13.32 -15.29 -7.93
CA LYS A 163 14.52 -14.44 -7.96
C LYS A 163 15.12 -14.37 -9.35
N ARG A 164 15.25 -15.51 -10.03
CA ARG A 164 15.78 -15.57 -11.40
C ARG A 164 14.87 -14.82 -12.37
N VAL A 165 13.56 -15.04 -12.33
CA VAL A 165 12.59 -14.36 -13.22
C VAL A 165 12.58 -12.86 -12.95
N THR A 166 12.63 -12.45 -11.69
CA THR A 166 12.73 -11.03 -11.29
C THR A 166 13.98 -10.40 -11.88
N ALA A 167 15.13 -11.08 -11.81
CA ALA A 167 16.38 -10.58 -12.40
C ALA A 167 16.31 -10.48 -13.94
N ASP A 168 15.66 -11.44 -14.60
CA ASP A 168 15.47 -11.43 -16.05
C ASP A 168 14.54 -10.30 -16.51
N VAL A 169 13.41 -10.08 -15.83
CA VAL A 169 12.50 -8.97 -16.10
C VAL A 169 13.20 -7.63 -15.91
N LYS A 170 13.99 -7.46 -14.85
CA LYS A 170 14.76 -6.23 -14.63
C LYS A 170 15.82 -5.99 -15.70
N ARG A 171 16.43 -7.05 -16.23
CA ARG A 171 17.49 -6.97 -17.25
C ARG A 171 16.94 -6.66 -18.64
N VAL A 172 15.77 -7.20 -18.98
CA VAL A 172 15.17 -7.11 -20.33
C VAL A 172 13.64 -6.92 -20.21
N PRO A 173 13.17 -5.75 -19.73
CA PRO A 173 11.76 -5.55 -19.39
C PRO A 173 10.80 -5.71 -20.57
N GLU A 174 11.25 -5.46 -21.81
CA GLU A 174 10.48 -5.66 -23.04
C GLU A 174 10.12 -7.13 -23.32
N ARG A 175 10.76 -8.09 -22.62
CA ARG A 175 10.48 -9.52 -22.71
C ARG A 175 9.73 -10.07 -21.49
N SER A 176 9.17 -9.20 -20.64
CA SER A 176 8.44 -9.58 -19.42
C SER A 176 7.38 -10.66 -19.67
N ASN A 177 6.57 -10.55 -20.73
CA ASN A 177 5.54 -11.54 -21.08
C ASN A 177 6.11 -12.93 -21.38
N GLU A 178 7.30 -12.99 -22.00
CA GLU A 178 8.00 -14.25 -22.25
C GLU A 178 8.50 -14.88 -20.94
N TYR A 179 9.13 -14.07 -20.08
CA TYR A 179 9.61 -14.53 -18.78
C TYR A 179 8.48 -14.99 -17.87
N MET A 180 7.34 -14.30 -17.87
CA MET A 180 6.15 -14.70 -17.11
C MET A 180 5.53 -15.99 -17.63
N SER A 181 5.53 -16.19 -18.95
CA SER A 181 5.05 -17.44 -19.55
C SER A 181 5.95 -18.62 -19.16
N ALA A 182 7.27 -18.42 -19.22
CA ALA A 182 8.25 -19.42 -18.79
C ALA A 182 8.11 -19.74 -17.29
N PHE A 183 7.96 -18.70 -16.46
CA PHE A 183 7.72 -18.82 -15.03
C PHE A 183 6.50 -19.68 -14.71
N ILE A 184 5.35 -19.40 -15.32
CA ILE A 184 4.11 -20.15 -15.09
C ILE A 184 4.29 -21.62 -15.47
N ASN A 185 5.01 -21.91 -16.55
CA ASN A 185 5.26 -23.28 -16.97
C ASN A 185 6.17 -24.02 -15.97
N GLU A 186 7.23 -23.38 -15.51
CA GLU A 186 8.15 -23.97 -14.53
C GLU A 186 7.49 -24.18 -13.16
N LEU A 187 6.61 -23.27 -12.74
CA LEU A 187 5.77 -23.47 -11.55
C LEU A 187 4.88 -24.71 -11.71
N LYS A 188 4.25 -24.89 -12.87
CA LYS A 188 3.39 -26.07 -13.13
C LYS A 188 4.16 -27.38 -13.14
N GLU A 189 5.42 -27.36 -13.55
CA GLU A 189 6.28 -28.54 -13.57
C GLU A 189 6.90 -28.84 -12.20
N GLY A 190 7.18 -27.79 -11.41
CA GLY A 190 7.88 -27.87 -10.13
C GLY A 190 7.00 -28.03 -8.89
N LEU A 191 5.69 -27.80 -8.99
CA LEU A 191 4.76 -27.78 -7.84
C LEU A 191 3.66 -28.84 -7.95
N SER A 192 3.17 -29.29 -6.79
CA SER A 192 2.02 -30.20 -6.71
C SER A 192 0.71 -29.51 -7.13
N PRO A 193 -0.33 -30.28 -7.54
CA PRO A 193 -1.65 -29.73 -7.82
C PRO A 193 -2.26 -28.96 -6.63
N GLU A 194 -2.04 -29.43 -5.40
CA GLU A 194 -2.50 -28.73 -4.19
C GLU A 194 -1.77 -27.40 -4.00
N GLU A 195 -0.45 -27.36 -4.22
CA GLU A 195 0.34 -26.13 -4.16
C GLU A 195 -0.15 -25.12 -5.22
N LEU A 196 -0.34 -25.57 -6.47
CA LEU A 196 -0.89 -24.77 -7.58
C LEU A 196 -2.30 -24.23 -7.27
N GLN A 197 -3.15 -25.00 -6.61
CA GLN A 197 -4.49 -24.55 -6.21
C GLN A 197 -4.43 -23.50 -5.08
N GLY A 198 -3.38 -23.52 -4.26
CA GLY A 198 -3.11 -22.52 -3.24
C GLY A 198 -2.73 -21.16 -3.81
N PHE A 199 -1.96 -21.13 -4.91
CA PHE A 199 -1.47 -19.88 -5.53
C PHE A 199 -2.56 -18.91 -5.99
N GLY A 200 -3.72 -19.41 -6.39
CA GLY A 200 -4.84 -18.55 -6.81
C GLY A 200 -5.68 -17.98 -5.67
N LYS A 201 -5.39 -18.34 -4.41
CA LYS A 201 -6.19 -17.96 -3.25
C LYS A 201 -5.49 -16.89 -2.43
N ILE A 202 -6.25 -15.86 -2.06
CA ILE A 202 -5.80 -14.87 -1.09
C ILE A 202 -5.87 -15.51 0.29
N LYS A 203 -4.72 -15.94 0.79
CA LYS A 203 -4.55 -16.38 2.18
C LYS A 203 -4.06 -15.21 3.01
N LEU A 204 -4.88 -14.74 3.93
CA LEU A 204 -4.53 -13.69 4.88
C LEU A 204 -4.74 -14.16 6.32
N SER A 205 -3.94 -13.62 7.23
CA SER A 205 -4.14 -13.76 8.66
C SER A 205 -3.92 -12.43 9.37
N LEU A 206 -4.87 -12.08 10.25
CA LEU A 206 -4.82 -10.89 11.08
C LEU A 206 -4.33 -11.21 12.50
N GLY A 207 -4.75 -12.34 13.07
CA GLY A 207 -4.43 -12.76 14.44
C GLY A 207 -5.14 -11.96 15.54
N GLU A 208 -5.39 -12.60 16.69
CA GLU A 208 -6.18 -12.01 17.79
C GLU A 208 -5.53 -10.77 18.40
N GLU A 209 -4.20 -10.69 18.47
CA GLU A 209 -3.48 -9.54 19.03
C GLU A 209 -3.86 -8.23 18.31
N GLN A 210 -3.79 -8.27 16.98
CA GLN A 210 -4.15 -7.16 16.10
C GLN A 210 -5.66 -6.87 16.14
N LEU A 211 -6.51 -7.91 16.10
CA LEU A 211 -7.97 -7.75 16.19
C LEU A 211 -8.37 -7.10 17.52
N ALA A 212 -7.76 -7.52 18.64
CA ALA A 212 -7.98 -6.94 19.95
C ALA A 212 -7.54 -5.49 20.03
N TYR A 213 -6.43 -5.12 19.40
CA TYR A 213 -5.99 -3.73 19.26
C TYR A 213 -7.05 -2.89 18.52
N PHE A 214 -7.47 -3.31 17.33
CA PHE A 214 -8.44 -2.56 16.53
C PHE A 214 -9.83 -2.52 17.17
N ARG A 215 -10.24 -3.55 17.91
CA ARG A 215 -11.46 -3.55 18.72
C ARG A 215 -11.47 -2.39 19.71
N ARG A 216 -10.35 -2.14 20.41
CA ARG A 216 -10.20 -0.99 21.33
C ARG A 216 -10.19 0.33 20.59
N VAL A 217 -9.42 0.44 19.50
CA VAL A 217 -9.34 1.69 18.70
C VAL A 217 -10.71 2.08 18.16
N LEU A 218 -11.44 1.13 17.57
CA LEU A 218 -12.77 1.36 16.99
C LEU A 218 -13.82 1.73 18.05
N ALA A 219 -13.74 1.14 19.24
CA ALA A 219 -14.64 1.47 20.36
C ALA A 219 -14.37 2.89 20.91
N ASN A 220 -13.08 3.26 21.04
CA ASN A 220 -12.69 4.58 21.54
C ASN A 220 -12.86 5.71 20.51
N ASN A 221 -13.16 5.37 19.26
CA ASN A 221 -13.36 6.31 18.15
C ASN A 221 -14.68 6.04 17.42
N ALA A 222 -15.72 5.66 18.16
CA ALA A 222 -17.05 5.39 17.60
C ALA A 222 -17.71 6.63 16.96
N ASP A 223 -17.19 7.81 17.25
CA ASP A 223 -17.62 9.11 16.73
C ASP A 223 -16.96 9.51 15.38
N ALA A 224 -16.00 8.72 14.87
CA ALA A 224 -15.38 8.99 13.59
C ALA A 224 -16.43 8.99 12.46
N LYS A 225 -16.44 10.03 11.63
CA LYS A 225 -17.37 10.16 10.49
C LYS A 225 -17.01 9.23 9.33
N TRP A 226 -15.73 8.92 9.19
CA TRP A 226 -15.22 7.99 8.18
C TRP A 226 -14.07 7.16 8.73
N THR A 227 -14.06 5.86 8.43
CA THR A 227 -12.95 4.96 8.79
C THR A 227 -12.27 4.44 7.53
N PHE A 228 -10.95 4.61 7.44
CA PHE A 228 -10.12 4.01 6.41
C PHE A 228 -9.41 2.79 6.97
N VAL A 229 -9.37 1.72 6.20
CA VAL A 229 -8.60 0.52 6.49
C VAL A 229 -7.60 0.33 5.35
N ASN A 230 -6.32 0.49 5.65
CA ASN A 230 -5.22 0.21 4.74
C ASN A 230 -4.70 -1.21 5.04
N MET A 231 -4.64 -2.07 4.04
CA MET A 231 -4.14 -3.44 4.15
C MET A 231 -3.46 -3.83 2.82
N HIS A 232 -2.72 -4.93 2.80
CA HIS A 232 -2.13 -5.41 1.55
C HIS A 232 -3.05 -6.36 0.80
N LYS A 233 -3.40 -7.50 1.40
CA LYS A 233 -4.28 -8.49 0.76
C LYS A 233 -5.76 -8.07 0.79
N PRO A 234 -6.49 -8.08 -0.34
CA PRO A 234 -7.89 -7.66 -0.39
C PRO A 234 -8.80 -8.68 0.30
N GLY A 235 -9.07 -8.47 1.59
CA GLY A 235 -9.77 -9.45 2.42
C GLY A 235 -11.20 -9.78 1.97
N TRP A 236 -11.86 -8.88 1.24
CA TRP A 236 -13.19 -9.12 0.65
C TRP A 236 -13.16 -10.15 -0.50
N LYS A 237 -11.98 -10.51 -1.00
CA LYS A 237 -11.77 -11.58 -1.99
C LYS A 237 -11.22 -12.86 -1.34
N SER A 238 -11.27 -12.95 -0.01
CA SER A 238 -10.81 -14.10 0.77
C SER A 238 -11.95 -14.78 1.52
N GLU A 239 -11.72 -16.02 1.93
CA GLU A 239 -12.63 -16.78 2.81
C GLU A 239 -12.29 -16.59 4.31
N SER A 240 -11.51 -15.56 4.66
CA SER A 240 -10.99 -15.39 6.03
C SER A 240 -12.09 -15.01 7.02
N SER A 241 -12.27 -15.84 8.06
CA SER A 241 -13.16 -15.52 9.18
C SER A 241 -12.67 -14.35 10.02
N GLU A 242 -11.34 -14.15 10.11
CA GLU A 242 -10.75 -13.00 10.83
C GLU A 242 -11.08 -11.69 10.11
N TYR A 243 -11.09 -11.70 8.77
CA TYR A 243 -11.57 -10.56 8.00
C TYR A 243 -13.06 -10.30 8.23
N GLN A 244 -13.89 -11.35 8.30
CA GLN A 244 -15.31 -11.19 8.63
C GLN A 244 -15.51 -10.60 10.03
N GLU A 245 -14.67 -10.95 11.00
CA GLU A 245 -14.67 -10.31 12.32
C GLU A 245 -14.33 -8.82 12.23
N LEU A 246 -13.31 -8.43 11.44
CA LEU A 246 -13.00 -7.03 11.18
C LEU A 246 -14.20 -6.26 10.61
N ILE A 247 -14.90 -6.83 9.62
CA ILE A 247 -16.10 -6.23 9.04
C ILE A 247 -17.21 -6.07 10.09
N GLN A 248 -17.40 -7.05 10.96
CA GLN A 248 -18.36 -6.94 12.07
C GLN A 248 -17.97 -5.83 13.06
N MET A 249 -16.67 -5.64 13.35
CA MET A 249 -16.20 -4.55 14.21
C MET A 249 -16.40 -3.16 13.59
N LEU A 250 -16.29 -3.04 12.26
CA LEU A 250 -16.60 -1.81 11.54
C LEU A 250 -18.10 -1.50 11.61
N GLY A 251 -18.97 -2.51 11.43
CA GLY A 251 -20.42 -2.36 11.55
C GLY A 251 -21.01 -1.37 10.54
N ASP A 252 -21.92 -0.51 10.99
CA ASP A 252 -22.70 0.40 10.12
C ASP A 252 -22.02 1.77 9.86
N ARG A 253 -20.80 1.97 10.35
CA ARG A 253 -20.06 3.23 10.11
C ARG A 253 -19.63 3.34 8.65
N PRO A 254 -19.59 4.53 8.02
CA PRO A 254 -18.98 4.68 6.71
C PRO A 254 -17.50 4.30 6.74
N TYR A 255 -17.08 3.46 5.80
CA TYR A 255 -15.68 3.07 5.70
C TYR A 255 -15.21 2.81 4.28
N THR A 256 -13.91 2.96 4.08
CA THR A 256 -13.21 2.61 2.84
C THR A 256 -12.04 1.69 3.16
N ILE A 257 -11.93 0.59 2.42
CA ILE A 257 -10.82 -0.35 2.52
C ILE A 257 -9.95 -0.21 1.28
N PHE A 258 -8.66 0.07 1.49
CA PHE A 258 -7.62 0.06 0.48
C PHE A 258 -6.83 -1.25 0.56
N ALA A 259 -6.58 -1.88 -0.59
CA ALA A 259 -5.71 -3.07 -0.71
C ALA A 259 -4.88 -3.05 -2.00
N GLY A 260 -3.80 -3.81 -2.05
CA GLY A 260 -2.96 -4.01 -3.24
C GLY A 260 -2.98 -5.47 -3.68
N HIS A 261 -1.80 -6.10 -3.73
CA HIS A 261 -1.51 -7.52 -3.94
C HIS A 261 -1.80 -8.05 -5.34
N LEU A 262 -2.91 -7.64 -5.96
CA LEU A 262 -3.37 -8.17 -7.25
C LEU A 262 -2.95 -7.33 -8.46
N HIS A 263 -2.22 -6.23 -8.23
CA HIS A 263 -1.67 -5.35 -9.26
C HIS A 263 -2.72 -4.86 -10.27
N ALA A 264 -3.96 -4.69 -9.82
CA ALA A 264 -5.08 -4.30 -10.66
C ALA A 264 -6.02 -3.36 -9.92
N MET A 265 -6.30 -2.21 -10.52
CA MET A 265 -7.24 -1.23 -9.99
C MET A 265 -8.67 -1.78 -10.08
N GLU A 266 -9.36 -1.85 -8.94
CA GLU A 266 -10.79 -2.17 -8.88
C GLU A 266 -11.48 -1.31 -7.82
N TYR A 267 -12.74 -0.97 -8.07
CA TYR A 267 -13.59 -0.27 -7.11
C TYR A 267 -14.96 -0.93 -7.04
N SER A 268 -15.43 -1.15 -5.81
CA SER A 268 -16.80 -1.54 -5.54
C SER A 268 -17.35 -0.83 -4.31
N ARG A 269 -18.67 -0.68 -4.25
CA ARG A 269 -19.38 -0.08 -3.12
C ARG A 269 -20.58 -0.91 -2.76
N VAL A 270 -20.72 -1.20 -1.47
CA VAL A 270 -21.86 -1.93 -0.90
C VAL A 270 -22.41 -1.10 0.25
N GLY A 271 -23.51 -0.38 0.01
CA GLY A 271 -24.09 0.53 1.00
C GLY A 271 -23.12 1.67 1.38
N HIS A 272 -22.70 1.67 2.65
CA HIS A 272 -21.75 2.63 3.25
C HIS A 272 -20.28 2.19 3.18
N ALA A 273 -20.01 1.00 2.65
CA ALA A 273 -18.68 0.42 2.54
C ALA A 273 -18.12 0.59 1.13
N GLU A 274 -16.89 1.09 1.01
CA GLU A 274 -16.15 1.22 -0.23
C GLU A 274 -14.92 0.30 -0.21
N PHE A 275 -14.69 -0.44 -1.28
CA PHE A 275 -13.54 -1.33 -1.44
C PHE A 275 -12.77 -0.90 -2.67
N ILE A 276 -11.52 -0.48 -2.47
CA ILE A 276 -10.65 0.01 -3.52
C ILE A 276 -9.39 -0.85 -3.51
N GLN A 277 -9.27 -1.70 -4.53
CA GLN A 277 -8.01 -2.37 -4.84
C GLN A 277 -7.18 -1.44 -5.71
N LEU A 278 -5.97 -1.15 -5.29
CA LEU A 278 -5.06 -0.29 -6.02
C LEU A 278 -4.42 -1.09 -7.15
N GLY A 279 -4.20 -0.39 -8.27
CA GLY A 279 -3.30 -0.87 -9.31
C GLY A 279 -1.84 -0.80 -8.84
N ARG A 280 -0.92 -0.97 -9.78
CA ARG A 280 0.51 -0.96 -9.53
C ARG A 280 1.04 0.48 -9.40
N THR A 281 2.07 0.68 -8.58
CA THR A 281 2.94 1.87 -8.62
C THR A 281 4.37 1.41 -8.91
N GLY A 282 4.53 0.65 -10.00
CA GLY A 282 5.80 0.10 -10.45
C GLY A 282 5.87 -1.42 -10.49
N GLY A 283 5.04 -2.17 -9.75
CA GLY A 283 5.02 -3.64 -9.81
C GLY A 283 4.75 -4.15 -11.23
N LEU A 284 5.08 -5.40 -11.59
CA LEU A 284 4.77 -5.91 -12.94
C LEU A 284 3.28 -6.28 -13.05
N ALA A 285 2.63 -5.97 -14.17
CA ALA A 285 1.25 -6.39 -14.41
C ALA A 285 1.10 -7.92 -14.31
N HIS A 286 0.00 -8.40 -13.73
CA HIS A 286 -0.36 -9.82 -13.82
C HIS A 286 -1.01 -10.10 -15.18
N GLY A 287 -0.38 -10.96 -15.99
CA GLY A 287 -0.84 -11.28 -17.34
C GLY A 287 0.00 -10.60 -18.42
N ASP A 288 -0.60 -10.26 -19.56
CA ASP A 288 0.11 -9.67 -20.71
C ASP A 288 0.17 -8.14 -20.68
N GLY A 289 -0.31 -7.51 -19.60
CA GLY A 289 -0.32 -6.05 -19.44
C GLY A 289 -1.40 -5.32 -20.25
N SER A 290 -2.41 -6.04 -20.74
CA SER A 290 -3.49 -5.48 -21.56
C SER A 290 -4.78 -5.19 -20.80
N ASN A 291 -4.85 -5.53 -19.50
CA ASN A 291 -6.06 -5.37 -18.71
C ASN A 291 -6.14 -3.92 -18.22
N PRO A 292 -7.21 -3.15 -18.50
CA PRO A 292 -7.31 -1.75 -18.05
C PRO A 292 -7.12 -1.51 -16.54
N GLY A 293 -7.16 -2.55 -15.69
CA GLY A 293 -6.84 -2.44 -14.27
C GLY A 293 -5.33 -2.45 -13.96
N ASP A 294 -4.47 -2.98 -14.82
CA ASP A 294 -3.04 -3.21 -14.54
C ASP A 294 -2.13 -1.99 -14.78
N GLU A 295 -2.72 -0.80 -14.89
CA GLU A 295 -2.01 0.44 -15.18
C GLU A 295 -1.20 0.93 -13.97
N ASN A 296 -0.13 1.70 -14.23
CA ASN A 296 0.59 2.39 -13.18
C ASN A 296 -0.24 3.58 -12.68
N VAL A 297 -0.70 3.53 -11.43
CA VAL A 297 -1.58 4.55 -10.86
C VAL A 297 -1.17 4.92 -9.43
N VAL A 298 -1.60 6.10 -9.01
CA VAL A 298 -1.82 6.42 -7.59
C VAL A 298 -3.25 6.93 -7.41
N LEU A 299 -3.79 6.79 -6.20
CA LEU A 299 -5.12 7.30 -5.88
C LEU A 299 -5.01 8.58 -5.06
N TRP A 300 -5.45 9.69 -5.61
CA TRP A 300 -5.60 10.94 -4.87
C TRP A 300 -6.93 10.94 -4.11
N VAL A 301 -6.87 11.19 -2.80
CA VAL A 301 -8.03 11.26 -1.92
C VAL A 301 -8.15 12.66 -1.36
N THR A 302 -9.34 13.24 -1.41
CA THR A 302 -9.64 14.53 -0.78
C THR A 302 -10.81 14.36 0.18
N MET A 303 -10.57 14.67 1.44
CA MET A 303 -11.58 14.76 2.49
C MET A 303 -12.21 16.15 2.47
N ARG A 304 -13.54 16.20 2.35
CA ARG A 304 -14.30 17.45 2.49
C ARG A 304 -15.52 17.24 3.37
N GLY A 305 -15.64 18.03 4.43
CA GLY A 305 -16.73 17.87 5.40
C GLY A 305 -16.86 16.44 5.97
N GLY A 306 -15.73 15.74 6.11
CA GLY A 306 -15.67 14.35 6.59
C GLY A 306 -16.02 13.27 5.57
N VAL A 307 -16.17 13.61 4.28
CA VAL A 307 -16.48 12.65 3.20
C VAL A 307 -15.33 12.59 2.19
N PRO A 308 -14.86 11.38 1.79
CA PRO A 308 -13.82 11.25 0.78
C PRO A 308 -14.35 11.44 -0.63
N THR A 309 -13.46 11.93 -1.49
CA THR A 309 -13.58 11.85 -2.95
C THR A 309 -12.27 11.37 -3.55
N TYR A 310 -12.36 10.61 -4.64
CA TYR A 310 -11.22 9.89 -5.21
C TYR A 310 -10.91 10.33 -6.64
N ARG A 311 -9.64 10.39 -7.00
CA ARG A 311 -9.17 10.55 -8.39
C ARG A 311 -8.06 9.55 -8.65
N VAL A 312 -8.21 8.73 -9.69
CA VAL A 312 -7.14 7.89 -10.21
C VAL A 312 -6.21 8.77 -11.04
N ILE A 313 -4.92 8.75 -10.72
CA ILE A 313 -3.88 9.45 -11.47
C ILE A 313 -3.02 8.39 -12.15
N HIS A 314 -3.10 8.30 -13.48
CA HIS A 314 -2.26 7.40 -14.27
C HIS A 314 -0.86 7.99 -14.42
N LEU A 315 0.15 7.25 -13.99
CA LEU A 315 1.55 7.68 -13.99
C LEU A 315 2.16 7.74 -15.39
N ASP A 316 1.59 7.02 -16.35
CA ASP A 316 2.00 7.07 -17.77
C ASP A 316 1.67 8.45 -18.39
N GLY A 317 0.65 9.13 -17.85
CA GLY A 317 0.30 10.51 -18.22
C GLY A 317 1.18 11.58 -17.55
N VAL A 318 1.99 11.20 -16.56
CA VAL A 318 2.82 12.11 -15.78
C VAL A 318 4.21 12.17 -16.41
N ASN A 319 4.52 13.32 -16.99
CA ASN A 319 5.68 13.50 -17.84
C ASN A 319 6.33 14.87 -17.58
N GLU A 320 7.65 14.92 -17.71
CA GLU A 320 8.40 16.18 -17.67
C GLU A 320 7.94 17.13 -18.78
N LEU A 321 7.90 18.43 -18.50
CA LEU A 321 7.48 19.44 -19.49
C LEU A 321 8.30 19.34 -20.79
N THR A 322 9.58 18.99 -20.71
CA THR A 322 10.47 18.85 -21.87
C THR A 322 10.12 17.69 -22.79
N SER A 323 9.35 16.72 -22.31
CA SER A 323 8.85 15.59 -23.11
C SER A 323 7.49 15.89 -23.75
N TYR A 324 6.79 16.93 -23.28
CA TYR A 324 5.58 17.41 -23.92
C TYR A 324 5.93 18.04 -25.27
N GLN A 325 5.34 17.54 -26.35
CA GLN A 325 5.51 18.10 -27.70
C GLN A 325 4.34 19.04 -28.01
N PRO A 326 4.47 20.36 -27.73
CA PRO A 326 3.39 21.29 -28.02
C PRO A 326 3.24 21.48 -29.53
N HIS A 327 2.00 21.49 -30.01
CA HIS A 327 1.72 22.08 -31.32
C HIS A 327 1.77 23.61 -31.19
N GLN A 328 2.62 24.26 -31.97
CA GLN A 328 2.60 25.73 -32.05
C GLN A 328 1.31 26.17 -32.74
N HIS A 329 0.39 26.74 -31.98
CA HIS A 329 -0.77 27.41 -32.55
C HIS A 329 -0.35 28.77 -33.12
N VAL A 330 -0.31 28.88 -34.45
CA VAL A 330 -0.20 30.17 -35.13
C VAL A 330 -1.61 30.76 -35.18
N HIS A 331 -1.89 31.78 -34.37
CA HIS A 331 -3.09 32.60 -34.55
C HIS A 331 -2.99 33.34 -35.90
N GLY A 332 -3.66 32.83 -36.94
CA GLY A 332 -3.62 33.48 -38.27
C GLY A 332 -4.24 32.73 -39.45
N GLU A 333 -4.49 31.41 -39.36
CA GLU A 333 -5.13 30.67 -40.47
C GLU A 333 -6.63 30.45 -40.19
N SER A 334 -7.39 31.55 -40.08
CA SER A 334 -8.85 31.55 -40.19
C SER A 334 -9.33 33.01 -40.37
N ILE A 335 -9.22 33.52 -41.59
CA ILE A 335 -10.16 34.50 -42.17
C ILE A 335 -10.48 34.04 -43.59
#